data_AF-A0A1N6J4Q0-F1
#
_entry.id   AF-A0A1N6J4Q0-F1
#
_cell.length_a   1.000
_cell.length_b   1.000
_cell.length_c   1.000
_cell.angle_alpha   90.00
_cell.angle_beta   90.00
_cell.angle_gamma   90.00
#
_symmetry.space_group_name_H-M   'P 1'
#
loop_
_entity.id
_entity.type
_entity.pdbx_description
1 polymer ?
#
loop_
_entity_poly.entity_id
_entity_poly.type
_entity_poly.pdbx_seq_one_letter_code
_entity_poly.pdbx_strand_id
1 'polypeptide(L)'
;MTGVTMTVTLEDREAREKLRALVDRMERPEGFYKLVGDAIVNSTKENFQSESAPDGTPWTPHAPSTIRQRIRRGQVPITKLRTNPVPRPRGD
;
A
#
# COMPACT_ATOMS: atom_id res chain seq x y z
N MET A 1 -36.18 55.02 26.73
CA MET A 1 -35.14 53.98 26.57
C MET A 1 -34.62 54.06 25.15
N THR A 2 -33.41 54.56 24.96
CA THR A 2 -32.75 54.58 23.65
C THR A 2 -32.02 53.26 23.46
N GLY A 3 -32.47 52.43 22.51
CA GLY A 3 -31.80 51.20 22.13
C GLY A 3 -30.74 51.47 21.07
N VAL A 4 -29.51 51.03 21.31
CA VAL A 4 -28.46 51.00 20.28
C VAL A 4 -28.63 49.72 19.48
N THR A 5 -28.81 49.83 18.16
CA THR A 5 -28.80 48.69 17.25
C THR A 5 -27.40 48.55 16.65
N MET A 6 -26.72 47.43 16.93
CA MET A 6 -25.45 47.09 16.30
C MET A 6 -25.67 45.96 15.30
N THR A 7 -25.34 46.21 14.05
CA THR A 7 -25.30 45.21 12.98
C THR A 7 -23.86 44.71 12.85
N VAL A 8 -23.65 43.41 13.05
CA VAL A 8 -22.36 42.76 12.88
C VAL A 8 -22.42 41.90 11.62
N THR A 9 -21.60 42.22 10.63
CA THR A 9 -21.41 41.44 9.40
C THR A 9 -20.16 40.59 9.53
N LEU A 10 -20.32 39.27 9.50
CA LEU A 10 -19.21 38.32 9.49
C LEU A 10 -18.73 38.13 8.04
N GLU A 11 -17.60 38.75 7.71
CA GLU A 11 -16.91 38.49 6.44
C GLU A 11 -16.03 37.25 6.56
N ASP A 12 -16.56 36.11 6.11
CA ASP A 12 -15.86 34.82 6.17
C ASP A 12 -14.95 34.58 4.94
N ARG A 13 -14.17 35.60 4.58
CA ARG A 13 -13.25 35.55 3.44
C ARG A 13 -12.18 34.47 3.65
N GLU A 14 -11.66 34.38 4.88
CA GLU A 14 -10.59 33.44 5.23
C GLU A 14 -11.02 31.98 5.12
N ALA A 15 -12.22 31.60 5.58
CA ALA A 15 -12.67 30.22 5.43
C ALA A 15 -12.97 29.87 3.98
N ARG A 16 -13.50 30.80 3.19
CA ARG A 16 -13.71 30.61 1.74
C ARG A 16 -12.40 30.39 0.98
N GLU A 17 -11.36 31.15 1.32
CA GLU A 17 -10.03 30.97 0.75
C GLU A 17 -9.43 29.59 1.10
N LYS A 18 -9.56 29.16 2.37
CA LYS A 18 -9.12 27.83 2.81
C LYS A 18 -9.90 26.69 2.14
N LEU A 19 -11.21 26.82 1.99
CA LEU A 19 -12.05 25.84 1.29
C LEU A 19 -11.68 25.75 -0.19
N ARG A 20 -11.45 26.90 -0.85
CA ARG A 20 -11.04 26.93 -2.26
C ARG A 20 -9.67 26.26 -2.45
N ALA A 21 -8.71 26.49 -1.56
CA ALA A 21 -7.42 25.79 -1.60
C ALA A 21 -7.55 24.25 -1.44
N LEU A 22 -8.51 23.78 -0.65
CA LEU A 22 -8.80 22.34 -0.53
C LEU A 22 -9.41 21.77 -1.82
N VAL A 23 -10.38 22.48 -2.41
CA VAL A 23 -11.00 22.09 -3.69
C VAL A 23 -9.97 22.06 -4.82
N ASP A 24 -9.14 23.10 -4.95
CA ASP A 24 -8.09 23.18 -5.98
C ASP A 24 -7.09 22.02 -5.86
N ARG A 25 -6.82 21.54 -4.64
CA ARG A 25 -5.97 20.36 -4.40
C ARG A 25 -6.66 19.06 -4.82
N MET A 26 -7.98 18.95 -4.65
CA MET A 26 -8.77 17.80 -5.10
C MET A 26 -8.93 17.78 -6.63
N GLU A 27 -9.05 18.96 -7.27
CA GLU A 27 -9.15 19.10 -8.72
C GLU A 27 -7.83 18.79 -9.46
N ARG A 28 -6.71 18.73 -8.74
CA ARG A 28 -5.39 18.35 -9.26
C ARG A 28 -4.94 17.00 -8.68
N PRO A 29 -5.63 15.90 -9.01
CA PRO A 29 -5.39 14.61 -8.36
C PRO A 29 -4.08 13.95 -8.81
N GLU A 30 -3.40 14.49 -9.82
CA GLU A 30 -2.12 13.96 -10.34
C GLU A 30 -1.08 13.78 -9.22
N GLY A 31 -0.92 14.78 -8.33
CA GLY A 31 0.01 14.69 -7.22
C GLY A 31 -0.36 13.59 -6.22
N PHE A 32 -1.65 13.40 -5.96
CA PHE A 32 -2.15 12.31 -5.12
C PHE A 32 -1.91 10.95 -5.78
N TYR A 33 -2.28 10.78 -7.05
CA TYR A 33 -2.08 9.53 -7.78
C TYR A 33 -0.61 9.16 -7.92
N LYS A 34 0.28 10.14 -8.11
CA LYS A 34 1.72 9.91 -8.10
C LYS A 34 2.19 9.34 -6.78
N LEU A 35 1.80 9.94 -5.65
CA LEU A 35 2.16 9.46 -4.32
C LEU A 35 1.62 8.04 -4.04
N VAL A 36 0.37 7.77 -4.42
CA VAL A 36 -0.22 6.43 -4.30
C VAL A 36 0.52 5.41 -5.17
N GLY A 37 0.82 5.78 -6.42
CA GLY A 37 1.57 4.94 -7.35
C GLY A 37 2.96 4.60 -6.81
N ASP A 38 3.69 5.60 -6.32
CA ASP A 38 5.01 5.41 -5.71
C ASP A 38 4.93 4.46 -4.49
N ALA A 39 3.91 4.60 -3.65
CA ALA A 39 3.69 3.72 -2.50
C ALA A 39 3.40 2.26 -2.92
N ILE A 40 2.56 2.05 -3.95
CA ILE A 40 2.27 0.71 -4.48
C ILE A 40 3.52 0.07 -5.08
N VAL A 41 4.31 0.83 -5.84
CA VAL A 41 5.54 0.33 -6.45
C VAL A 41 6.57 -0.05 -5.39
N ASN A 42 6.76 0.78 -4.37
CA ASN A 42 7.73 0.52 -3.30
C ASN A 42 7.31 -0.68 -2.45
N SER A 43 6.06 -0.74 -2.00
CA SER A 43 5.55 -1.89 -1.24
C SER A 43 5.62 -3.20 -2.05
N THR A 44 5.38 -3.16 -3.36
CA THR A 44 5.53 -4.34 -4.23
C THR A 44 6.97 -4.82 -4.29
N LYS A 45 7.94 -3.89 -4.39
CA LYS A 45 9.37 -4.22 -4.36
C LYS A 45 9.76 -4.85 -3.03
N GLU A 46 9.34 -4.26 -1.92
CA GLU A 46 9.60 -4.75 -0.58
C GLU A 46 9.02 -6.16 -0.40
N ASN A 47 7.74 -6.36 -0.72
CA ASN A 47 7.06 -7.64 -0.66
C ASN A 47 7.73 -8.74 -1.48
N PHE A 48 8.23 -8.40 -2.68
CA PHE A 48 9.01 -9.34 -3.49
C PHE A 48 10.36 -9.71 -2.85
N GLN A 49 11.00 -8.74 -2.18
CA GLN A 49 12.26 -9.01 -1.48
C GLN A 49 12.06 -9.84 -0.22
N SER A 50 11.01 -9.58 0.55
CA SER A 50 10.66 -10.31 1.76
C SER A 50 9.89 -11.61 1.52
N GLU A 51 9.43 -11.87 0.29
CA GLU A 51 8.57 -13.02 -0.04
C GLU A 51 7.27 -13.03 0.77
N SER A 52 6.64 -11.87 0.89
CA SER A 52 5.40 -11.67 1.65
C SER A 52 4.30 -11.06 0.79
N ALA A 53 3.06 -11.40 1.10
CA ALA A 53 1.87 -10.74 0.58
C ALA A 53 1.71 -9.34 1.23
N PRO A 54 0.83 -8.48 0.68
CA PRO A 54 0.62 -7.12 1.20
C PRO A 54 0.12 -7.06 2.65
N ASP A 55 -0.46 -8.15 3.15
CA ASP A 55 -0.89 -8.33 4.54
C ASP A 55 0.24 -8.85 5.46
N GLY A 56 1.43 -9.09 4.92
CA GLY A 56 2.59 -9.65 5.61
C GLY A 56 2.66 -11.18 5.61
N THR A 57 1.65 -11.89 5.07
CA THR A 57 1.65 -13.35 5.02
C THR A 57 2.78 -13.87 4.11
N PRO A 58 3.67 -14.77 4.57
CA PRO A 58 4.71 -15.34 3.72
C PRO A 58 4.11 -16.07 2.51
N TRP A 59 4.75 -15.94 1.36
CA TRP A 59 4.34 -16.65 0.15
C TRP A 59 4.46 -18.16 0.31
N THR A 60 3.59 -18.88 -0.40
CA THR A 60 3.66 -20.33 -0.43
C THR A 60 4.99 -20.77 -1.08
N PRO A 61 5.80 -21.58 -0.38
CA PRO A 61 7.05 -22.11 -0.91
C PRO A 61 6.82 -22.98 -2.15
N HIS A 62 7.88 -23.20 -2.93
CA HIS A 62 7.81 -24.18 -4.00
C HIS A 62 7.59 -25.60 -3.45
N ALA A 63 6.77 -26.38 -4.15
CA ALA A 63 6.64 -27.80 -3.85
C ALA A 63 8.01 -28.50 -4.01
N PRO A 64 8.33 -29.50 -3.17
CA PRO A 64 9.61 -30.21 -3.25
C PRO A 64 9.92 -30.81 -4.62
N SER A 65 8.90 -31.27 -5.36
CA SER A 65 9.03 -31.78 -6.73
C SER A 65 9.51 -30.70 -7.71
N THR A 66 9.00 -29.47 -7.57
CA THR A 66 9.40 -28.32 -8.39
C THR A 66 10.85 -27.94 -8.13
N ILE A 67 11.26 -27.90 -6.86
CA ILE A 67 12.65 -27.64 -6.47
C ILE A 67 13.58 -28.67 -7.12
N ARG A 68 13.27 -29.97 -6.99
CA ARG A 68 14.07 -31.04 -7.62
C ARG A 68 14.15 -30.92 -9.14
N GLN A 69 13.04 -30.56 -9.81
CA GLN A 69 13.01 -30.38 -11.25
C GLN A 69 13.88 -29.20 -11.72
N ARG A 70 13.82 -28.06 -11.02
CA ARG A 70 14.65 -26.89 -11.33
C ARG A 70 16.14 -27.19 -11.16
N ILE A 71 16.52 -27.92 -10.11
CA ILE A 71 17.90 -28.40 -9.91
C ILE A 71 18.33 -29.30 -11.09
N ARG A 72 17.51 -30.28 -11.46
CA ARG A 72 17.80 -31.17 -12.60
C ARG A 72 17.99 -30.41 -13.93
N ARG A 73 17.25 -29.30 -14.10
CA ARG A 73 17.33 -28.42 -15.28
C ARG A 73 18.46 -27.39 -15.20
N GLY A 74 19.27 -27.38 -14.14
CA GLY A 74 20.33 -26.39 -13.94
C GLY A 74 19.83 -24.98 -13.62
N GLN A 75 18.57 -24.82 -13.21
CA GLN A 75 17.94 -23.52 -12.92
C GLN A 75 18.19 -23.09 -11.47
N VAL A 76 19.46 -23.01 -11.10
CA VAL A 76 19.97 -22.68 -9.75
C VAL A 76 20.92 -21.47 -9.81
N PRO A 77 21.05 -20.66 -8.73
CA PRO A 77 20.46 -20.83 -7.41
C PRO A 77 18.96 -20.46 -7.36
N ILE A 78 18.16 -21.29 -6.68
CA ILE A 78 16.79 -20.95 -6.33
C ILE A 78 16.87 -20.04 -5.11
N THR A 79 16.70 -18.74 -5.27
CA THR A 79 16.88 -17.76 -4.18
C THR A 79 15.56 -17.37 -3.49
N LYS A 80 14.43 -17.57 -4.15
CA LYS A 80 13.08 -17.31 -3.64
C LYS A 80 12.29 -18.61 -3.47
N LEU A 81 11.36 -18.63 -2.52
CA LEU A 81 10.38 -19.69 -2.23
C LEU A 81 11.02 -21.03 -1.85
N ARG A 82 12.06 -20.99 -0.99
CA ARG A 82 12.96 -22.12 -0.75
C ARG A 82 12.50 -23.15 0.29
N THR A 83 11.57 -22.82 1.18
CA THR A 83 11.33 -23.62 2.40
C THR A 83 9.91 -24.12 2.50
N ASN A 84 9.65 -25.37 2.10
CA ASN A 84 8.39 -26.03 2.43
C ASN A 84 8.48 -26.61 3.86
N PRO A 85 7.63 -26.22 4.83
CA PRO A 85 7.52 -27.00 6.06
C PRO A 85 7.02 -28.40 5.66
N VAL A 86 7.74 -29.43 6.09
CA VAL A 86 7.34 -30.82 5.89
C VAL A 86 5.91 -30.97 6.42
N PRO A 87 4.94 -31.53 5.66
CA PRO A 87 3.61 -31.78 6.18
C PRO A 87 3.75 -32.68 7.42
N ARG A 88 3.24 -32.25 8.58
CA ARG A 88 3.14 -33.16 9.73
C ARG A 88 2.32 -34.38 9.28
N PRO A 89 2.74 -35.61 9.61
CA PRO A 89 1.92 -36.78 9.32
C PRO A 89 0.56 -36.56 9.97
N ARG A 90 -0.52 -36.84 9.22
CA ARG A 90 -1.85 -36.96 9.82
C ARG A 90 -1.72 -38.07 10.85
N GLY A 91 -2.06 -37.77 12.11
CA GLY A 91 -2.18 -38.80 13.13
C GLY A 91 -3.21 -39.83 12.67
N ASP A 92 -2.82 -41.09 12.82
CA ASP A 92 -3.71 -42.25 12.69
C ASP A 92 -4.87 -42.19 13.72
#